data_AF-A0A921IU07-F1
#
_entry.id   AF-A0A921IU07-F1
#
_cell.length_a   1.000
_cell.length_b   1.000
_cell.length_c   1.000
_cell.angle_alpha   90.00
_cell.angle_beta   90.00
_cell.angle_gamma   90.00
#
_symmetry.space_group_name_H-M   'P 1'
#
loop_
_entity.id
_entity.type
_entity.pdbx_description
1 polymer ?
#
loop_
_entity_poly.entity_id
_entity_poly.type
_entity_poly.pdbx_seq_one_letter_code
_entity_poly.pdbx_strand_id
1 'polypeptide(L)' 'MARIAAVLKTGVGDIEFGTSREEVHAVVDLPCEPFMEAPFDDVLVDGFGAFHVYYDTHDAARRLRCFRNARLRLAESSYF' A
#
# COMPACT_ATOMS: atom_id res chain seq x y z
N MET A 1 16.13 -2.41 -32.89
CA MET A 1 14.72 -2.49 -32.44
C MET A 1 14.72 -2.38 -30.92
N ALA A 2 14.50 -1.19 -30.36
CA ALA A 2 14.45 -1.01 -28.91
C ALA A 2 13.04 -1.35 -28.42
N ARG A 3 12.91 -2.39 -27.60
CA ARG A 3 11.66 -2.79 -26.98
C ARG A 3 11.48 -1.95 -25.72
N ILE A 4 10.61 -0.94 -25.77
CA ILE A 4 10.25 -0.15 -24.58
C ILE A 4 9.26 -1.00 -23.78
N ALA A 5 9.72 -1.61 -22.69
CA ALA A 5 8.85 -2.19 -21.69
C ALA A 5 8.36 -1.05 -20.79
N ALA A 6 7.11 -0.63 -20.95
CA ALA A 6 6.47 0.24 -19.97
C ALA A 6 6.25 -0.60 -18.70
N VAL A 7 7.07 -0.37 -17.67
CA VAL A 7 6.80 -0.90 -16.34
C VAL A 7 5.66 -0.05 -15.78
N LEU A 8 4.44 -0.57 -15.86
CA LEU A 8 3.32 -0.02 -15.10
C LEU A 8 3.73 -0.10 -13.62
N LYS A 9 3.99 1.05 -12.98
CA LYS A 9 4.12 1.11 -11.53
C LYS A 9 2.74 0.83 -10.94
N THR A 10 2.46 -0.44 -10.68
CA THR A 10 1.23 -0.91 -10.05
C THR A 10 1.31 -0.77 -8.54
N GLY A 11 1.92 0.29 -7.99
CA GLY A 11 2.17 0.37 -6.53
C GLY A 11 2.71 1.72 -6.06
N VAL A 12 2.82 1.88 -4.74
CA VAL A 12 3.36 3.08 -4.07
C VAL A 12 4.54 2.67 -3.19
N GLY A 13 5.74 3.01 -3.65
CA GLY A 13 7.01 2.53 -3.08
C GLY A 13 7.07 1.01 -3.03
N ASP A 14 7.24 0.41 -1.85
CA ASP A 14 7.40 -1.04 -1.67
C ASP A 14 6.07 -1.81 -1.61
N ILE A 15 4.93 -1.11 -1.66
CA ILE A 15 3.60 -1.73 -1.68
C ILE A 15 3.13 -1.86 -3.13
N GLU A 16 2.95 -3.09 -3.61
CA GLU A 16 2.37 -3.40 -4.91
C GLU A 16 0.85 -3.64 -4.79
N PHE A 17 0.07 -3.19 -5.77
CA PHE A 17 -1.35 -3.49 -5.83
C PHE A 17 -1.55 -4.97 -6.18
N GLY A 18 -2.48 -5.61 -5.47
CA GLY A 18 -2.72 -7.04 -5.53
C GLY A 18 -1.99 -7.83 -4.44
N THR A 19 -1.03 -7.24 -3.72
CA THR A 19 -0.41 -7.92 -2.57
C THR A 19 -1.43 -8.08 -1.44
N SER A 20 -1.28 -9.16 -0.70
CA SER A 20 -2.09 -9.43 0.48
C SER A 20 -1.84 -8.41 1.59
N ARG A 21 -2.80 -8.27 2.50
CA ARG A 21 -2.62 -7.43 3.70
C ARG A 21 -1.41 -7.84 4.54
N GLU A 22 -1.17 -9.14 4.68
CA GLU A 22 -0.02 -9.67 5.41
C GLU A 22 1.32 -9.20 4.81
N GLU A 23 1.44 -9.27 3.48
CA GLU A 23 2.63 -8.78 2.78
C GLU A 23 2.82 -7.26 2.96
N VAL A 24 1.73 -6.49 2.96
CA VAL A 24 1.79 -5.05 3.25
C VAL A 24 2.34 -4.79 4.66
N HIS A 25 1.91 -5.56 5.67
CA HIS A 25 2.41 -5.41 7.04
C HIS A 25 3.87 -5.84 7.19
N ALA A 26 4.35 -6.76 6.35
CA ALA A 26 5.75 -7.16 6.33
C ALA A 26 6.68 -6.07 5.77
N VAL A 27 6.20 -5.24 4.84
CA VAL A 27 6.99 -4.14 4.26
C VAL A 27 6.80 -2.80 4.99
N VAL A 28 5.67 -2.60 5.68
CA VAL A 28 5.38 -1.37 6.42
C VAL A 28 5.70 -1.54 7.90
N ASP A 29 6.86 -1.02 8.31
CA ASP A 29 7.26 -0.94 9.72
C ASP A 29 6.64 0.29 10.42
N LEU A 30 5.30 0.36 10.43
CA LEU A 30 4.53 1.40 11.12
C LEU A 30 3.37 0.77 11.91
N PRO A 31 2.95 1.40 13.02
CA PRO A 31 1.73 0.99 13.71
C PRO A 31 0.53 1.00 12.76
N CYS A 32 -0.25 -0.08 12.76
CA CYS A 32 -1.44 -0.24 11.94
C CYS A 32 -2.71 -0.18 12.82
N GLU A 33 -3.64 0.69 12.44
CA GLU A 33 -5.00 0.73 12.99
C GLU A 33 -6.02 0.41 11.88
N PRO A 34 -6.55 -0.82 11.84
CA PRO A 34 -7.52 -1.22 10.82
C PRO A 34 -8.93 -0.68 11.10
N PHE A 35 -9.63 -0.26 10.06
CA PHE A 35 -11.02 0.21 10.12
C PHE A 35 -11.77 -0.05 8.80
N MET A 36 -13.11 0.03 8.81
CA MET A 36 -13.93 -0.08 7.59
C MET A 36 -14.13 1.29 6.96
N GLU A 37 -14.05 1.42 5.64
CA GLU A 37 -14.20 2.72 4.94
C GLU A 37 -15.54 3.39 5.26
N ALA A 38 -16.59 2.60 5.40
CA ALA A 38 -17.89 3.03 5.91
C ALA A 38 -18.54 1.93 6.77
N PRO A 39 -19.52 2.25 7.63
CA PRO A 39 -20.15 1.28 8.55
C PRO A 39 -20.85 0.08 7.91
N PHE A 40 -21.07 0.11 6.60
CA PHE A 40 -21.77 -0.93 5.83
C PHE A 40 -21.00 -1.36 4.59
N ASP A 41 -19.73 -0.96 4.48
CA ASP A 41 -18.88 -1.37 3.38
C ASP A 41 -18.05 -2.60 3.79
N ASP A 42 -17.75 -3.46 2.83
CA ASP A 42 -16.84 -4.60 3.00
C ASP A 42 -15.39 -4.21 2.73
N VAL A 43 -15.14 -2.93 2.42
CA VAL A 43 -13.80 -2.38 2.20
C VAL A 43 -13.10 -2.16 3.53
N LEU A 44 -12.19 -3.09 3.83
CA LEU A 44 -11.24 -2.98 4.91
C LEU A 44 -10.13 -1.99 4.56
N VAL A 45 -9.71 -1.20 5.54
CA VAL A 45 -8.69 -0.18 5.41
C VAL A 45 -7.68 -0.30 6.54
N ASP A 46 -6.40 -0.32 6.20
CA ASP A 46 -5.31 -0.23 7.17
C ASP A 46 -4.82 1.21 7.27
N GLY A 47 -4.88 1.77 8.48
CA GLY A 47 -4.38 3.11 8.78
C GLY A 47 -2.99 3.07 9.39
N PHE A 48 -1.99 3.58 8.67
CA PHE A 48 -0.61 3.69 9.15
C PHE A 48 -0.24 5.12 9.62
N GLY A 49 -1.26 5.93 9.94
CA GLY A 49 -1.15 7.35 10.31
C GLY A 49 -0.74 8.30 9.18
N ALA A 50 0.24 7.91 8.38
CA ALA A 50 0.78 8.64 7.24
C ALA A 50 -0.02 8.42 5.94
N PHE A 51 -0.61 7.23 5.80
CA PHE A 51 -1.37 6.80 4.65
C PHE A 51 -2.34 5.70 5.04
N HIS A 52 -3.31 5.47 4.17
CA HIS A 52 -4.26 4.36 4.25
C HIS A 52 -4.08 3.42 3.06
N VAL A 53 -4.18 2.12 3.32
CA VAL A 53 -4.23 1.07 2.30
C VAL A 53 -5.63 0.47 2.32
N TYR A 54 -6.26 0.37 1.15
CA TYR A 54 -7.62 -0.17 0.99
C TYR A 54 -7.54 -1.51 0.30
N TYR A 55 -8.23 -2.48 0.88
CA TYR A 55 -8.27 -3.85 0.39
C TYR A 55 -9.61 -4.13 -0.28
N ASP A 56 -9.60 -5.09 -1.21
CA ASP A 56 -10.84 -5.65 -1.73
C ASP A 56 -11.35 -6.81 -0.85
N THR A 57 -12.44 -7.44 -1.28
CA THR A 57 -13.06 -8.56 -0.56
C THR A 57 -12.19 -9.82 -0.50
N HIS A 58 -11.07 -9.87 -1.22
CA HIS A 58 -10.09 -10.97 -1.20
C HIS A 58 -8.83 -10.60 -0.42
N ASP A 59 -8.86 -9.50 0.36
CA ASP A 59 -7.75 -9.00 1.17
C ASP A 59 -6.53 -8.55 0.33
N ALA A 60 -6.78 -8.15 -0.93
CA ALA A 60 -5.76 -7.67 -1.85
C ALA A 60 -5.73 -6.13 -1.91
N ALA A 61 -4.53 -5.55 -1.81
CA ALA A 61 -4.33 -4.10 -1.82
C ALA A 61 -4.77 -3.51 -3.17
N ARG A 62 -5.79 -2.65 -3.15
CA ARG A 62 -6.39 -2.08 -4.37
C ARG A 62 -6.14 -0.59 -4.53
N ARG A 63 -6.02 0.15 -3.42
CA ARG A 63 -5.86 1.60 -3.42
C ARG A 63 -5.01 2.05 -2.25
N LEU A 64 -4.27 3.13 -2.47
CA LEU A 64 -3.46 3.79 -1.45
C LEU A 64 -3.80 5.28 -1.40
N ARG A 65 -3.97 5.83 -0.20
CA ARG A 65 -4.22 7.26 0.03
C ARG A 65 -3.17 7.82 0.97
N CYS A 66 -2.30 8.66 0.46
CA CYS A 66 -1.28 9.36 1.26
C CYS A 66 -1.80 10.72 1.74
N PHE A 67 -1.48 11.11 2.97
CA PHE A 67 -1.81 12.44 3.51
C PHE A 67 -0.65 13.43 3.32
N ARG A 68 -0.93 14.69 2.95
CA ARG A 68 0.07 15.70 2.52
C ARG A 68 1.20 16.00 3.51
N ASN A 69 1.10 15.57 4.77
CA ASN A 69 2.13 15.77 5.79
C ASN A 69 2.96 14.50 6.09
N ALA A 70 2.69 13.39 5.40
CA ALA A 70 3.43 12.15 5.55
C ALA A 70 4.69 12.18 4.68
N ARG A 71 5.85 12.37 5.29
CA ARG A 71 7.13 12.10 4.63
C ARG A 71 7.36 10.60 4.67
N LEU A 72 6.82 9.88 3.69
CA LEU A 72 7.06 8.45 3.51
C LEU A 72 8.54 8.23 3.19
N ARG A 73 9.33 7.83 4.20
CA ARG A 73 10.64 7.23 3.99
C ARG A 73 10.40 5.73 3.82
N LEU A 74 10.09 5.33 2.60
CA LEU A 74 10.14 3.91 2.23
C LEU A 74 11.63 3.57 2.09
N ALA A 75 12.03 2.48 2.74
CA ALA A 75 13.42 2.17 2.97
C ALA A 75 14.15 2.08 1.63
N GLU A 76 15.16 2.91 1.43
CA GLU A 76 16.09 2.74 0.32
C GLU A 76 16.80 1.40 0.54
N SER A 77 16.35 0.36 -0.16
CA SER A 77 17.02 -0.93 -0.20
C SER A 77 18.42 -0.69 -0.75
N SER A 78 19.39 -0.70 0.18
CA SER A 78 20.78 -0.38 -0.09
C SER A 78 21.41 -1.58 -0.78
N TYR A 79 21.66 -1.45 -2.08
CA TYR A 79 22.57 -2.34 -2.79
C TYR A 79 24.00 -1.99 -2.38
N PHE A 80 24.67 -2.89 -1.66
CA PHE A 80 26.12 -3.02 -1.60
C PHE A 80 26.51 -4.47 -1.88
#